data_AF-A0A942H952-F1
#
_entry.id   AF-A0A942H952-F1
#
_cell.length_a   1.000
_cell.length_b   1.000
_cell.length_c   1.000
_cell.angle_alpha   90.00
_cell.angle_beta   90.00
_cell.angle_gamma   90.00
#
_symmetry.space_group_name_H-M   'P 1'
#
loop_
_entity.id
_entity.type
_entity.pdbx_description
1 polymer ?
#
loop_
_entity_poly.entity_id
_entity_poly.type
_entity_poly.pdbx_seq_one_letter_code
_entity_poly.pdbx_strand_id
1 'polypeptide(L)'
;MLIHRLAKPIALLLIFNLALGPVLAQKAKSGKGQVPVEDLKTWLTYLSSDELEGRATFSEGLGIAAAYIAQQLQSMGIKPGGDNGSYFQRVKVAGVKSTNRSTVTVEINGESRTFKDGAGITFPKNVGGKLTE
;
A
#
# COMPACT_ATOMS: atom_id res chain seq x y z
N MET A 1 -19.64 -2.68 -65.55
CA MET A 1 -19.12 -1.81 -64.48
C MET A 1 -20.05 -1.97 -63.26
N LEU A 2 -19.99 -3.12 -62.56
CA LEU A 2 -21.12 -3.65 -61.77
C LEU A 2 -20.71 -4.21 -60.39
N ILE A 3 -19.72 -3.61 -59.71
CA ILE A 3 -19.15 -4.17 -58.45
C ILE A 3 -19.34 -3.23 -57.23
N HIS A 4 -19.84 -2.01 -57.40
CA HIS A 4 -19.88 -1.02 -56.31
C HIS A 4 -21.18 -0.96 -55.49
N ARG A 5 -22.15 -1.87 -55.70
CA ARG A 5 -23.47 -1.81 -55.01
C ARG A 5 -23.70 -2.82 -53.88
N LEU A 6 -22.79 -3.78 -53.65
CA LEU A 6 -22.93 -4.76 -52.56
C LEU A 6 -22.01 -4.54 -51.34
N ALA A 7 -21.02 -3.65 -51.40
CA ALA A 7 -20.08 -3.43 -50.30
C ALA A 7 -20.62 -2.53 -49.17
N LYS A 8 -21.59 -1.66 -49.47
CA LYS A 8 -22.19 -0.70 -48.51
C LYS A 8 -23.11 -1.32 -47.43
N PRO A 9 -23.94 -2.36 -47.70
CA PRO A 9 -24.75 -2.97 -46.64
C PRO A 9 -23.94 -3.85 -45.67
N ILE A 10 -22.84 -4.45 -46.14
CA ILE A 10 -21.96 -5.30 -45.31
C ILE A 10 -21.15 -4.45 -44.33
N ALA A 11 -20.64 -3.30 -44.78
CA ALA A 11 -19.93 -2.36 -43.91
C ALA A 11 -20.84 -1.77 -42.80
N LEU A 12 -22.13 -1.57 -43.08
CA LEU A 12 -23.08 -1.03 -42.10
C LEU A 12 -23.48 -2.06 -41.02
N LEU A 13 -23.52 -3.35 -41.37
CA LEU A 13 -23.79 -4.46 -40.45
C LEU A 13 -22.59 -4.79 -39.54
N LEU A 14 -21.36 -4.52 -40.01
CA LEU A 14 -20.14 -4.67 -39.22
C LEU A 14 -19.99 -3.55 -38.18
N ILE A 15 -20.36 -2.31 -38.53
CA ILE A 15 -20.33 -1.16 -37.62
C ILE A 15 -21.42 -1.26 -36.54
N PHE A 16 -22.58 -1.84 -36.87
CA PHE A 16 -23.65 -2.08 -35.88
C PHE A 16 -23.26 -3.15 -34.84
N ASN A 17 -22.52 -4.20 -35.23
CA ASN A 17 -21.98 -5.18 -34.29
C ASN A 17 -20.86 -4.63 -33.40
N LEU A 18 -20.03 -3.70 -33.92
CA LEU A 18 -18.92 -3.12 -33.17
C LEU A 18 -19.37 -2.04 -32.15
N ALA A 19 -20.55 -1.44 -32.35
CA ALA A 19 -21.07 -0.39 -31.47
C ALA A 19 -21.96 -0.90 -30.31
N LEU A 20 -22.51 -2.12 -30.39
CA LEU A 20 -23.38 -2.69 -29.34
C LEU A 20 -22.66 -3.57 -28.32
N GLY A 21 -21.48 -4.10 -28.64
CA GLY A 21 -20.70 -4.97 -27.77
C GLY A 21 -20.20 -4.36 -26.43
N PRO A 22 -19.80 -3.08 -26.35
CA PRO A 22 -19.21 -2.56 -25.11
C PRO A 22 -20.25 -2.23 -24.03
N VAL A 23 -21.53 -2.06 -24.38
CA VAL A 23 -22.56 -1.58 -23.45
C VAL A 23 -22.96 -2.63 -22.43
N LEU A 24 -22.84 -3.92 -22.75
CA LEU A 24 -23.13 -5.02 -21.82
C LEU A 24 -21.95 -5.37 -20.88
N ALA A 25 -20.76 -4.84 -21.15
CA ALA A 25 -19.55 -5.13 -20.35
C ALA A 25 -19.38 -4.18 -19.15
N GLN A 26 -20.06 -3.03 -19.11
CA GLN A 26 -20.00 -2.10 -17.99
C GLN A 26 -21.05 -2.44 -16.92
N LYS A 27 -21.00 -3.65 -16.36
CA LYS A 27 -21.54 -3.85 -15.01
C LYS A 27 -20.49 -3.40 -14.02
N ALA A 28 -20.28 -2.09 -13.91
CA ALA A 28 -19.56 -1.53 -12.78
C ALA A 28 -20.31 -1.97 -11.52
N LYS A 29 -19.74 -2.90 -10.75
CA LYS A 29 -20.24 -3.24 -9.42
C LYS A 29 -20.25 -1.96 -8.60
N SER A 30 -21.42 -1.34 -8.52
CA SER A 30 -21.67 -0.15 -7.74
C SER A 30 -21.21 -0.42 -6.31
N GLY A 31 -20.27 0.39 -5.82
CA GLY A 31 -19.68 0.27 -4.50
C GLY A 31 -20.75 0.44 -3.43
N LYS A 32 -21.10 -0.69 -2.82
CA LYS A 32 -21.41 -0.93 -1.40
C LYS A 32 -21.59 -2.45 -1.23
N GLY A 33 -20.58 -3.20 -1.69
CA GLY A 33 -20.50 -4.62 -1.39
C GLY A 33 -20.11 -4.74 0.08
N GLN A 34 -20.95 -5.39 0.88
CA GLN A 34 -20.55 -5.78 2.23
C GLN A 34 -19.32 -6.68 2.11
N VAL A 35 -18.26 -6.40 2.86
CA VAL A 35 -17.11 -7.31 2.95
C VAL A 35 -17.60 -8.54 3.72
N PRO A 36 -17.46 -9.76 3.16
CA PRO A 36 -17.84 -10.97 3.88
C PRO A 36 -17.11 -11.07 5.22
N VAL A 37 -17.81 -11.47 6.28
CA VAL A 37 -17.22 -11.63 7.62
C VAL A 37 -16.08 -12.64 7.60
N GLU A 38 -16.20 -13.69 6.81
CA GLU A 38 -15.17 -14.72 6.69
C GLU A 38 -13.89 -14.18 6.03
N ASP A 39 -14.02 -13.34 5.01
CA ASP A 39 -12.87 -12.68 4.38
C ASP A 39 -12.13 -11.79 5.39
N LEU A 40 -12.87 -10.99 6.16
CA LEU A 40 -12.28 -10.16 7.22
C LEU A 40 -11.56 -10.99 8.28
N LYS A 41 -12.16 -12.10 8.72
CA LYS A 41 -11.51 -13.01 9.68
C LYS A 41 -10.23 -13.57 9.08
N THR A 42 -10.25 -14.08 7.85
CA THR A 42 -9.06 -14.64 7.21
C THR A 42 -7.94 -13.60 7.10
N TRP A 43 -8.23 -12.40 6.60
CA TRP A 43 -7.21 -11.35 6.46
C TRP A 43 -6.67 -10.91 7.81
N LEU A 44 -7.55 -10.70 8.79
CA LEU A 44 -7.16 -10.27 10.12
C LEU A 44 -6.30 -11.34 10.79
N THR A 45 -6.73 -12.61 10.78
CA THR A 45 -6.00 -13.74 11.37
C THR A 45 -4.59 -13.82 10.83
N TYR A 46 -4.42 -13.80 9.50
CA TYR A 46 -3.08 -13.84 8.91
C TYR A 46 -2.27 -12.57 9.21
N LEU A 47 -2.87 -11.38 9.05
CA LEU A 47 -2.16 -10.14 9.33
C LEU A 47 -1.77 -10.03 10.80
N SER A 48 -2.45 -10.69 11.73
CA SER A 48 -2.13 -10.70 13.16
C SER A 48 -1.33 -11.92 13.61
N SER A 49 -0.92 -12.79 12.70
CA SER A 49 -0.31 -14.06 13.06
C SER A 49 1.18 -13.94 13.42
N ASP A 50 1.70 -14.97 14.08
CA ASP A 50 3.09 -15.02 14.53
C ASP A 50 4.08 -15.10 13.37
N GLU A 51 3.66 -15.59 12.19
CA GLU A 51 4.48 -15.67 10.97
C GLU A 51 4.99 -14.31 10.48
N LEU A 52 4.34 -13.22 10.88
CA LEU A 52 4.81 -11.88 10.55
C LEU A 52 5.82 -11.34 11.57
N GLU A 53 5.96 -11.94 12.75
CA GLU A 53 6.85 -11.48 13.83
C GLU A 53 6.65 -9.99 14.23
N GLY A 54 5.51 -9.41 13.87
CA GLY A 54 5.18 -8.00 14.05
C GLY A 54 5.41 -7.11 12.82
N ARG A 55 4.66 -6.00 12.74
CA ARG A 55 4.62 -5.09 11.57
C ARG A 55 5.13 -3.68 11.91
N ALA A 56 6.15 -3.59 12.77
CA ALA A 56 6.76 -2.31 13.11
C ALA A 56 7.40 -1.66 11.87
N THR A 57 7.53 -0.33 11.87
CA THR A 57 8.22 0.36 10.77
C THR A 57 9.64 -0.20 10.62
N PHE A 58 10.00 -0.53 9.38
CA PHE A 58 11.27 -1.16 9.02
C PHE A 58 11.49 -2.60 9.53
N SER A 59 10.47 -3.29 10.04
CA SER A 59 10.53 -4.73 10.29
C SER A 59 10.37 -5.55 9.00
N GLU A 60 10.83 -6.80 9.02
CA GLU A 60 10.60 -7.76 7.93
C GLU A 60 9.10 -8.07 7.78
N GLY A 61 8.40 -8.28 8.89
CA GLY A 61 6.97 -8.52 8.91
C GLY A 61 6.12 -7.43 8.26
N LEU A 62 6.57 -6.17 8.28
CA LEU A 62 5.91 -5.10 7.53
C LEU A 62 5.98 -5.34 6.02
N GLY A 63 7.13 -5.82 5.52
CA GLY A 63 7.31 -6.20 4.12
C GLY A 63 6.43 -7.37 3.71
N ILE A 64 6.36 -8.41 4.55
CA ILE A 64 5.48 -9.57 4.34
C ILE A 64 4.00 -9.14 4.29
N ALA A 65 3.56 -8.33 5.25
CA ALA A 65 2.21 -7.79 5.28
C ALA A 65 1.87 -6.98 4.02
N ALA A 66 2.79 -6.13 3.57
CA ALA A 66 2.59 -5.32 2.38
C ALA A 66 2.47 -6.19 1.12
N ALA A 67 3.29 -7.25 1.00
CA ALA A 67 3.21 -8.20 -0.10
C ALA A 67 1.89 -8.97 -0.10
N TYR A 68 1.41 -9.41 1.08
CA TYR A 68 0.12 -10.07 1.23
C TYR A 68 -1.04 -9.18 0.78
N ILE A 69 -1.06 -7.92 1.22
CA ILE A 69 -2.09 -6.96 0.80
C ILE A 69 -2.04 -6.73 -0.72
N ALA A 70 -0.85 -6.58 -1.29
CA ALA A 70 -0.69 -6.43 -2.74
C ALA A 70 -1.24 -7.63 -3.52
N GLN A 71 -0.98 -8.86 -3.06
CA GLN A 71 -1.54 -10.08 -3.66
C GLN A 71 -3.07 -10.11 -3.55
N GLN A 72 -3.63 -9.71 -2.41
CA GLN A 72 -5.09 -9.69 -2.23
C GLN A 72 -5.76 -8.62 -3.12
N LEU A 73 -5.14 -7.46 -3.28
CA LEU A 73 -5.62 -6.43 -4.22
C LEU A 73 -5.56 -6.94 -5.67
N GLN A 74 -4.46 -7.61 -6.03
CA GLN A 74 -4.29 -8.19 -7.36
C GLN A 74 -5.32 -9.28 -7.64
N SER A 75 -5.60 -10.17 -6.68
CA SER A 75 -6.60 -11.24 -6.83
C SER A 75 -8.02 -10.70 -6.99
N MET A 76 -8.31 -9.53 -6.41
CA MET A 76 -9.56 -8.79 -6.61
C MET A 76 -9.63 -8.02 -7.93
N GLY A 77 -8.56 -8.01 -8.73
CA GLY A 77 -8.48 -7.25 -9.99
C GLY A 77 -8.36 -5.74 -9.80
N ILE A 78 -7.95 -5.28 -8.61
CA ILE A 78 -7.73 -3.86 -8.33
C ILE A 78 -6.44 -3.43 -9.04
N LYS A 79 -6.50 -2.31 -9.77
CA LYS A 79 -5.33 -1.79 -10.46
C LYS A 79 -4.34 -1.20 -9.45
N PRO A 80 -3.02 -1.37 -9.66
CA PRO A 80 -2.01 -0.75 -8.82
C PRO A 80 -2.10 0.78 -8.87
N GLY A 81 -1.94 1.43 -7.70
CA GLY A 81 -1.99 2.88 -7.55
C GLY A 81 -0.74 3.50 -6.91
N GLY A 82 0.30 2.69 -6.70
CA GLY A 82 1.57 3.11 -6.11
C GLY A 82 2.60 3.53 -7.15
N ASP A 83 3.84 3.64 -6.69
CA ASP A 83 4.96 4.14 -7.49
C ASP A 83 5.20 3.23 -8.71
N ASN A 84 5.45 3.82 -9.87
CA ASN A 84 5.78 3.12 -11.11
C ASN A 84 4.78 2.00 -11.53
N GLY A 85 3.49 2.17 -11.21
CA GLY A 85 2.47 1.16 -11.51
C GLY A 85 2.54 -0.08 -10.62
N SER A 86 3.15 0.03 -9.43
CA SER A 86 3.15 -1.00 -8.40
C SER A 86 2.01 -0.81 -7.38
N TYR A 87 1.83 -1.75 -6.46
CA TYR A 87 0.93 -1.59 -5.32
C TYR A 87 1.57 -0.82 -4.15
N PHE A 88 2.83 -0.39 -4.28
CA PHE A 88 3.62 0.15 -3.18
C PHE A 88 3.86 1.65 -3.34
N GLN A 89 3.58 2.40 -2.28
CA GLN A 89 3.95 3.81 -2.16
C GLN A 89 5.14 3.93 -1.21
N ARG A 90 6.24 4.52 -1.67
CA ARG A 90 7.37 4.83 -0.77
C ARG A 90 7.06 6.08 0.05
N VAL A 91 7.10 5.94 1.37
CA VAL A 91 6.93 7.05 2.32
C VAL A 91 8.27 7.34 2.98
N LYS A 92 8.62 8.63 3.09
CA LYS A 92 9.80 9.06 3.86
C LYS A 92 9.43 9.10 5.33
N VAL A 93 10.18 8.35 6.14
CA VAL A 93 10.04 8.35 7.60
C VAL A 93 11.20 9.14 8.20
N ALA A 94 10.90 10.07 9.10
CA ALA A 94 11.92 10.78 9.86
C ALA A 94 12.49 9.85 10.94
N GLY A 95 13.81 9.64 10.93
CA GLY A 95 14.52 8.90 11.98
C GLY A 95 15.32 9.86 12.86
N VAL A 96 15.52 9.49 14.12
CA VAL A 96 16.44 10.18 15.03
C VAL A 96 17.64 9.28 15.25
N LYS A 97 18.79 9.68 14.73
CA LYS A 97 20.06 8.98 14.98
C LYS A 97 20.64 9.47 16.29
N SER A 98 20.28 8.80 17.39
CA SER A 98 20.92 9.05 18.67
C SER A 98 22.20 8.21 18.81
N THR A 99 23.25 8.82 19.36
CA THR A 99 24.54 8.17 19.64
C THR A 99 24.81 8.22 21.14
N ASN A 100 25.86 7.52 21.60
CA ASN A 100 26.33 7.65 22.99
C ASN A 100 26.83 9.06 23.36
N ARG A 101 26.96 9.97 22.39
CA ARG A 101 27.31 11.38 22.59
C ARG A 101 26.10 12.31 22.57
N SER A 102 24.89 11.80 22.34
CA SER A 102 23.68 12.59 22.37
C SER A 102 23.42 13.16 23.77
N THR A 103 22.90 14.37 23.80
CA THR A 103 22.51 15.06 25.04
C THR A 103 21.14 15.70 24.88
N VAL A 104 20.40 15.82 25.98
CA VAL A 104 19.17 16.61 26.09
C VAL A 104 19.42 17.73 27.07
N THR A 105 19.05 18.95 26.70
CA THR A 105 19.04 20.09 27.61
C THR A 105 17.60 20.40 27.99
N VAL A 106 17.32 20.47 29.28
CA VAL A 106 16.03 20.89 29.83
C VAL A 106 16.21 22.29 30.38
N GLU A 107 15.38 23.23 29.93
CA GLU A 107 15.36 24.60 30.43
C GLU A 107 14.06 24.85 31.19
N ILE A 108 14.16 25.28 32.45
CA ILE A 108 13.02 25.62 33.30
C ILE A 108 13.31 26.96 33.96
N ASN A 109 12.44 27.95 33.75
CA ASN A 109 12.55 29.28 34.34
C ASN A 109 13.93 29.95 34.15
N GLY A 110 14.60 29.69 33.01
CA GLY A 110 15.92 30.25 32.70
C GLY A 110 17.11 29.49 33.30
N GLU A 111 16.89 28.40 34.05
CA GLU A 111 17.93 27.46 34.44
C GLU A 111 17.97 26.30 33.43
N SER A 112 19.16 26.05 32.86
CA SER A 112 19.38 24.97 31.88
C SER A 112 20.21 23.84 32.50
N ARG A 113 19.75 22.60 32.33
CA ARG A 113 20.49 21.40 32.72
C ARG A 113 20.61 20.43 31.55
N THR A 114 21.83 19.94 31.30
CA THR A 114 22.12 19.00 30.21
C THR A 114 22.34 17.60 30.76
N PHE A 115 21.65 16.63 30.16
CA PHE A 115 21.69 15.22 30.49
C PHE A 115 22.30 14.42 29.33
N LYS A 116 23.17 13.47 29.68
CA LYS A 116 23.75 12.48 28.75
C LYS A 116 22.92 11.19 28.78
N ASP A 117 23.06 10.36 27.74
CA ASP A 117 22.53 9.00 27.75
C ASP A 117 23.02 8.23 28.99
N GLY A 118 22.10 7.62 29.74
CA GLY A 118 22.38 6.93 30.99
C GLY A 118 22.42 7.81 32.24
N ALA A 119 22.34 9.14 32.12
CA ALA A 119 22.27 10.07 33.27
C ALA A 119 20.82 10.30 33.75
N GLY A 120 20.02 9.23 33.84
CA GLY A 120 18.59 9.28 34.16
C GLY A 120 17.67 9.50 32.96
N ILE A 121 18.23 9.65 31.76
CA ILE A 121 17.51 9.59 30.47
C ILE A 121 18.11 8.49 29.60
N THR A 122 17.28 7.87 28.76
CA THR A 122 17.72 6.85 27.81
C THR A 122 17.36 7.30 26.41
N PHE A 123 18.35 7.37 25.53
CA PHE A 123 18.09 7.61 24.12
C PHE A 123 17.83 6.29 23.41
N PRO A 124 16.70 6.14 22.71
CA PRO A 124 16.49 4.98 21.87
C PRO A 124 17.51 4.99 20.72
N LYS A 125 18.18 3.86 20.50
CA LYS A 125 19.18 3.70 19.45
C LYS A 125 18.48 3.35 18.14
N ASN A 126 18.95 3.93 17.04
CA ASN A 126 18.52 3.60 15.68
C ASN A 126 17.00 3.73 15.41
N VAL A 127 16.33 4.73 16.01
CA VAL A 127 14.90 4.97 15.75
C VAL A 127 14.68 5.34 14.29
N GLY A 128 13.87 4.54 13.60
CA GLY A 128 13.61 4.69 12.17
C GLY A 128 14.74 4.21 11.25
N GLY A 129 15.70 3.44 11.78
CA GLY A 129 16.63 2.66 10.98
C GLY A 129 16.04 1.33 10.52
N LYS A 130 16.70 0.67 9.56
CA LYS A 130 16.35 -0.71 9.15
C LYS A 130 16.51 -1.64 10.37
N LEU A 131 15.48 -2.41 10.72
CA LEU A 131 15.52 -3.35 11.87
C LEU A 131 16.06 -4.74 11.49
N THR A 132 16.31 -4.98 10.21
CA THR A 132 16.95 -6.21 9.72
C THR A 132 18.47 -6.04 9.74
N GLU A 133 19.20 -7.06 10.20
CA GLU A 133 20.65 -7.15 10.03
C GLU A 133 21.10 -7.15 8.56
#